data_AF-A0A183TD89-F1
#
_entry.id   AF-A0A183TD89-F1
#
_cell.length_a   1.000
_cell.length_b   1.000
_cell.length_c   1.000
_cell.angle_alpha   90.00
_cell.angle_beta   90.00
_cell.angle_gamma   90.00
#
_symmetry.space_group_name_H-M   'P 1'
#
loop_
_entity.id
_entity.type
_entity.pdbx_description
1 polymer ?
#
loop_
_entity_poly.entity_id
_entity_poly.type
_entity_poly.pdbx_seq_one_letter_code
_entity_poly.pdbx_strand_id
1 'polypeptide(L)'
;MPKSVLNCSSAISDAVIDRLPQVDTNKDLDLPPSLPETIRAVQQVSSGNAPGSDAIPPEVYKHGGPRLMTELTTLFQDMWRQGQVPQDFKDATIVHL
;
A
#
# COMPACT_ATOMS: atom_id res chain seq x y z
N MET A 1 37.17 -0.42 -29.14
CA MET A 1 36.11 -0.07 -28.16
C MET A 1 35.81 -1.30 -27.32
N PRO A 2 35.97 -1.28 -25.98
CA PRO A 2 35.84 -2.47 -25.15
C PRO A 2 34.37 -2.85 -24.90
N LYS A 3 34.17 -4.15 -24.75
CA LYS A 3 32.88 -4.86 -24.72
C LYS A 3 32.06 -4.53 -23.47
N SER A 4 30.74 -4.43 -23.69
CA SER A 4 29.61 -4.48 -22.76
C SER A 4 29.94 -5.02 -21.36
N VAL A 5 29.86 -4.16 -20.35
CA VAL A 5 30.14 -4.48 -18.92
C VAL A 5 28.86 -4.72 -18.11
N LEU A 6 27.66 -4.53 -18.66
CA LEU A 6 26.45 -4.38 -17.84
C LEU A 6 25.25 -5.24 -18.30
N ASN A 7 25.46 -6.55 -18.49
CA ASN A 7 24.37 -7.53 -18.43
C ASN A 7 24.93 -8.94 -18.22
N CYS A 8 25.33 -9.26 -16.98
CA CYS A 8 25.59 -10.65 -16.62
C CYS A 8 24.25 -11.37 -16.52
N SER A 9 24.00 -12.34 -17.40
CA SER A 9 22.84 -13.23 -17.28
C SER A 9 22.97 -14.00 -15.96
N SER A 10 22.20 -13.59 -14.95
CA SER A 10 22.17 -14.25 -13.65
C SER A 10 21.28 -15.49 -13.72
N ALA A 11 21.88 -16.67 -13.66
CA ALA A 11 21.15 -17.91 -13.44
C ALA A 11 21.18 -18.23 -11.94
N ILE A 12 20.07 -17.96 -11.24
CA ILE A 12 19.89 -18.42 -9.86
C ILE A 12 19.54 -19.91 -9.94
N SER A 13 20.30 -20.75 -9.22
CA SER A 13 20.03 -22.19 -9.14
C SER A 13 18.92 -22.46 -8.12
N ASP A 14 17.98 -23.35 -8.45
CA ASP A 14 16.90 -23.76 -7.55
C ASP A 14 17.45 -24.30 -6.22
N ALA A 15 18.62 -24.96 -6.25
CA ALA A 15 19.31 -25.44 -5.05
C ALA A 15 19.75 -24.31 -4.10
N VAL A 16 19.88 -23.07 -4.60
CA VAL A 16 20.15 -21.89 -3.76
C VAL A 16 18.85 -21.35 -3.15
N ILE A 17 17.73 -21.44 -3.88
CA ILE A 17 16.39 -21.05 -3.40
C ILE A 17 15.92 -22.02 -2.30
N ASP A 18 16.10 -23.33 -2.50
CA ASP A 18 15.75 -24.39 -1.54
C ASP A 18 16.53 -24.29 -0.22
N ARG A 19 17.68 -23.61 -0.22
CA ARG A 19 18.50 -23.38 0.96
C ARG A 19 18.10 -22.13 1.76
N LEU A 20 17.20 -21.30 1.24
CA LEU A 20 16.68 -20.15 1.98
C LEU A 20 15.75 -20.65 3.09
N PRO A 21 15.90 -20.17 4.34
CA PRO A 21 14.98 -20.50 5.41
C PRO A 21 13.58 -20.02 5.04
N GLN A 22 12.66 -20.95 4.85
CA GLN A 22 11.25 -20.66 4.59
C GLN A 22 10.57 -20.33 5.91
N VAL A 23 9.91 -19.17 5.96
CA VAL A 23 8.97 -18.83 7.03
C VAL A 23 7.58 -19.31 6.62
N ASP A 24 6.80 -19.78 7.59
CA ASP A 24 5.41 -20.19 7.35
C ASP A 24 4.63 -19.07 6.65
N THR A 25 3.81 -19.44 5.67
CA THR A 25 3.00 -18.48 4.93
C THR A 25 2.02 -17.78 5.87
N ASN A 26 2.13 -16.46 5.99
CA ASN A 26 1.21 -15.67 6.80
C ASN A 26 -0.15 -15.54 6.11
N LYS A 27 -1.12 -16.34 6.57
CA LYS A 27 -2.50 -16.36 6.06
C LYS A 27 -3.28 -15.10 6.40
N ASP A 28 -2.85 -14.32 7.39
CA ASP A 28 -3.52 -13.07 7.75
C ASP A 28 -3.40 -12.04 6.62
N LEU A 29 -2.37 -12.15 5.76
CA LEU A 29 -2.20 -11.27 4.61
C LEU A 29 -3.19 -11.56 3.47
N ASP A 30 -3.87 -12.71 3.47
CA ASP A 30 -4.92 -13.03 2.49
C ASP A 30 -6.29 -12.46 2.92
N LEU A 31 -6.40 -11.97 4.15
CA LEU A 31 -7.64 -11.43 4.70
C LEU A 31 -7.86 -9.99 4.24
N PRO A 32 -9.10 -9.59 3.92
CA PRO A 32 -9.40 -8.21 3.61
C PRO A 32 -9.20 -7.34 4.86
N PRO A 33 -8.87 -6.05 4.69
CA PRO A 33 -8.63 -5.14 5.82
C PRO A 33 -9.81 -5.09 6.80
N SER A 34 -9.50 -5.09 8.09
CA SER A 34 -10.49 -4.98 9.16
C SER A 34 -10.70 -3.53 9.61
N LEU A 35 -11.81 -3.29 10.32
CA LEU A 35 -12.10 -1.98 10.90
C LEU A 35 -11.03 -1.53 11.92
N PRO A 36 -10.57 -2.39 12.87
CA PRO A 36 -9.49 -2.00 13.79
C PRO A 36 -8.18 -1.64 13.09
N GLU A 37 -7.84 -2.33 12.00
CA GLU A 37 -6.65 -2.03 11.22
C GLU A 37 -6.76 -0.68 10.52
N THR A 38 -7.93 -0.40 9.94
CA THR A 38 -8.21 0.89 9.28
C THR A 38 -8.13 2.04 10.28
N ILE A 39 -8.73 1.88 11.47
CA ILE A 39 -8.64 2.88 12.56
C ILE A 39 -7.18 3.13 12.94
N ARG A 40 -6.40 2.05 13.14
CA ARG A 40 -4.98 2.16 13.50
C ARG A 40 -4.18 2.87 12.41
N ALA A 41 -4.40 2.51 11.14
CA ALA A 41 -3.69 3.10 10.01
C ALA A 41 -4.01 4.60 9.88
N VAL A 42 -5.29 4.99 9.98
CA VAL A 42 -5.71 6.41 9.93
C VAL A 42 -5.09 7.21 11.08
N GLN A 43 -5.04 6.67 12.29
CA GLN A 43 -4.39 7.33 13.43
C GLN A 43 -2.88 7.54 13.21
N GLN A 44 -2.23 6.62 12.50
CA GLN A 44 -0.80 6.66 12.19
C GLN A 44 -0.42 7.61 11.04
N VAL A 45 -1.37 8.07 10.23
CA VAL A 45 -1.10 9.08 9.18
C VAL A 45 -0.45 10.32 9.81
N SER A 46 0.55 10.94 9.19
CA SER A 46 1.12 12.19 9.72
C SER A 46 0.15 13.37 9.58
N SER A 47 0.11 14.23 10.60
CA SER A 47 -0.61 15.51 10.55
C SER A 47 0.24 16.59 9.90
N GLY A 48 -0.41 17.58 9.29
CA GLY A 48 0.27 18.74 8.68
C GLY A 48 0.89 18.47 7.31
N ASN A 49 0.60 17.32 6.69
CA ASN A 49 0.90 17.15 5.27
C ASN A 49 -0.07 17.97 4.42
N ALA A 50 0.39 18.42 3.25
CA ALA A 50 -0.48 19.03 2.27
C ALA A 50 -1.59 18.02 1.86
N PRO A 51 -2.84 18.48 1.71
CA PRO A 51 -3.90 17.69 1.09
C PRO A 51 -3.49 17.17 -0.29
N GLY A 52 -4.07 16.05 -0.72
CA GLY A 52 -3.93 15.57 -2.08
C GLY A 52 -4.67 16.44 -3.10
N SER A 53 -4.82 15.94 -4.32
CA SER A 53 -5.65 16.58 -5.36
C SER A 53 -7.13 16.71 -4.95
N ASP A 54 -7.56 15.91 -3.97
CA ASP A 54 -8.89 15.95 -3.37
C ASP A 54 -9.11 17.15 -2.43
N ALA A 55 -8.05 17.89 -2.11
CA ALA A 55 -8.04 18.98 -1.13
C ALA A 55 -8.51 18.55 0.28
N ILE A 56 -8.48 17.26 0.61
CA ILE A 56 -8.87 16.73 1.92
C ILE A 56 -7.64 16.63 2.83
N PRO A 57 -7.56 17.39 3.93
CA PRO A 57 -6.46 17.28 4.87
C PRO A 57 -6.46 15.93 5.60
N PRO A 58 -5.28 15.38 5.94
CA PRO A 58 -5.14 14.17 6.76
C PRO A 58 -5.96 14.17 8.06
N GLU A 59 -6.16 15.36 8.64
CA GLU A 59 -6.90 15.60 9.86
C GLU A 59 -8.38 15.21 9.74
N VAL A 60 -8.97 15.35 8.53
CA VAL A 60 -10.37 14.97 8.29
C VAL A 60 -10.56 13.47 8.51
N TYR A 61 -9.62 12.65 8.05
CA TYR A 61 -9.69 11.21 8.28
C TYR A 61 -9.53 10.87 9.76
N LYS A 62 -8.60 11.51 10.46
CA LYS A 62 -8.39 11.30 11.90
C LYS A 62 -9.60 11.65 12.75
N HIS A 63 -10.34 12.69 12.37
CA HIS A 63 -11.45 13.24 13.16
C HIS A 63 -12.84 12.89 12.60
N GLY A 64 -12.94 12.22 11.46
CA GLY A 64 -14.22 11.92 10.80
C GLY A 64 -15.11 10.87 11.50
N GLY A 65 -14.64 10.32 12.62
CA GLY A 65 -15.43 9.50 13.52
C GLY A 65 -15.79 8.11 13.00
N PRO A 66 -16.62 7.35 13.75
CA PRO A 66 -16.88 5.93 13.48
C PRO A 66 -17.46 5.68 12.08
N ARG A 67 -18.36 6.55 11.61
CA ARG A 67 -18.98 6.40 10.29
C ARG A 67 -17.95 6.46 9.17
N LEU A 68 -17.04 7.43 9.21
CA LEU A 68 -15.99 7.53 8.19
C LEU A 68 -15.07 6.30 8.22
N MET A 69 -14.74 5.79 9.42
CA MET A 69 -13.93 4.57 9.54
C MET A 69 -14.61 3.35 8.91
N THR A 70 -15.94 3.22 9.08
CA THR A 70 -16.72 2.14 8.45
C THR A 70 -16.68 2.26 6.93
N GLU A 71 -16.97 3.44 6.37
CA GLU A 71 -16.97 3.66 4.91
C GLU A 71 -15.58 3.42 4.29
N LEU A 72 -14.51 3.91 4.94
CA LEU A 72 -13.13 3.65 4.49
C LEU A 72 -12.80 2.15 4.52
N THR A 73 -13.22 1.45 5.57
CA THR A 73 -13.00 -0.01 5.66
C THR A 73 -13.72 -0.72 4.52
N THR A 74 -14.98 -0.39 4.25
CA THR A 74 -15.74 -0.97 3.12
C THR A 74 -15.04 -0.70 1.79
N LEU A 75 -14.59 0.53 1.54
CA LEU A 75 -13.85 0.89 0.33
C LEU A 75 -12.58 0.03 0.16
N PHE A 76 -11.76 -0.09 1.20
CA PHE A 76 -10.54 -0.89 1.14
C PHE A 76 -10.82 -2.39 0.95
N GLN A 77 -11.90 -2.90 1.54
CA GLN A 77 -12.34 -4.29 1.32
C GLN A 77 -12.79 -4.53 -0.12
N ASP A 78 -13.49 -3.57 -0.74
CA ASP A 78 -13.91 -3.67 -2.13
C ASP A 78 -12.70 -3.65 -3.07
N MET A 79 -11.74 -2.74 -2.84
CA MET A 79 -10.48 -2.69 -3.59
C MET A 79 -9.69 -3.99 -3.47
N TRP A 80 -9.63 -4.56 -2.26
CA TRP A 80 -8.99 -5.84 -1.99
C TRP A 80 -9.64 -6.99 -2.79
N ARG A 81 -10.98 -7.09 -2.73
CA ARG A 81 -11.75 -8.13 -3.43
C ARG A 81 -11.64 -8.03 -4.95
N GLN A 82 -11.57 -6.82 -5.48
CA GLN A 82 -11.44 -6.57 -6.91
C GLN A 82 -10.00 -6.69 -7.41
N GLY A 83 -9.01 -6.66 -6.51
CA GLY A 83 -7.58 -6.61 -6.86
C GLY A 83 -7.21 -5.32 -7.61
N GLN A 84 -8.02 -4.26 -7.47
CA GLN A 84 -7.85 -3.00 -8.20
C GLN A 84 -7.96 -1.81 -7.26
N VAL A 85 -7.03 -0.89 -7.43
CA VAL A 85 -7.00 0.40 -6.76
C VAL A 85 -7.33 1.47 -7.81
N PRO A 86 -8.27 2.40 -7.53
CA PRO A 86 -8.60 3.48 -8.46
C PRO A 86 -7.35 4.26 -8.86
N GLN A 87 -7.28 4.71 -10.12
CA GLN A 87 -6.08 5.37 -10.63
C GLN A 87 -5.75 6.66 -9.85
N ASP A 88 -6.77 7.39 -9.40
CA ASP A 88 -6.63 8.60 -8.58
C ASP A 88 -5.86 8.35 -7.26
N PHE A 89 -5.86 7.11 -6.75
CA PHE A 89 -5.06 6.74 -5.57
C PHE A 89 -3.58 6.45 -5.89
N LYS A 90 -3.26 6.20 -7.17
CA LYS A 90 -1.90 5.88 -7.64
C LYS A 90 -1.17 7.11 -8.15
N ASP A 91 -1.90 8.10 -8.65
CA ASP A 91 -1.33 9.28 -9.27
C ASP A 91 -0.92 10.31 -8.21
N ALA A 92 0.38 10.55 -8.08
CA ALA A 92 0.88 11.68 -7.31
C ALA A 92 0.76 12.96 -8.16
N THR A 93 -0.19 13.82 -7.81
CA THR A 93 -0.28 15.15 -8.44
C THR A 93 0.68 16.11 -7.73
N ILE A 94 1.86 16.34 -8.31
CA ILE A 94 2.77 17.39 -7.85
C ILE A 94 2.27 18.71 -8.43
N VAL A 95 1.57 19.51 -7.63
CA VAL A 95 1.24 20.88 -7.99
C VAL A 95 2.49 21.75 -7.81
N HIS A 96 3.07 22.23 -8.91
CA HIS A 96 4.09 23.29 -8.88
C HIS A 96 3.39 24.63 -8.61
N LEU A 97 3.91 25.39 -7.64
CA LEU A 97 3.57 26.79 -7.38
C LEU A 97 4.45 27.73 -8.22
#